data_AF-A0A1Q5XL56-F1
#
_entry.id   AF-A0A1Q5XL56-F1
#
_cell.length_a   1.000
_cell.length_b   1.000
_cell.length_c   1.000
_cell.angle_alpha   90.00
_cell.angle_beta   90.00
_cell.angle_gamma   90.00
#
_symmetry.space_group_name_H-M   'P 1'
#
loop_
_entity.id
_entity.type
_entity.pdbx_description
1 polymer ?
#
loop_
_entity_poly.entity_id
_entity_poly.type
_entity_poly.pdbx_seq_one_letter_code
_entity_poly.pdbx_strand_id
1 'polypeptide(L)'
;MKKTKGIAAAVMIFALISMIVITPGDLGKEPATGFASHRIVAHTMGGINGHTYTNTVEAFAANYEQGSRVFEADLLLTADDQLVARHEWTNNMSKLLASKRYCLLPNKASCWIMPSLWIVLF
;
A
#
# COMPACT_ATOMS: atom_id res chain seq x y z
N MET A 1 -35.78 -41.13 27.87
CA MET A 1 -34.42 -40.83 27.35
C MET A 1 -34.38 -40.00 26.05
N LYS A 2 -35.40 -40.02 25.17
CA LYS A 2 -35.41 -39.23 23.91
C LYS A 2 -35.67 -37.71 24.11
N LYS A 3 -36.57 -37.34 25.03
CA LYS A 3 -36.93 -35.92 25.30
C LYS A 3 -35.76 -35.06 25.78
N THR A 4 -34.92 -35.59 26.68
CA THR A 4 -33.78 -34.84 27.24
C THR A 4 -32.69 -34.55 26.20
N LYS A 5 -32.46 -35.47 25.24
CA LYS A 5 -31.54 -35.24 24.11
C LYS A 5 -32.06 -34.16 23.14
N GLY A 6 -33.38 -34.10 22.92
CA GLY A 6 -34.01 -33.07 22.09
C GLY A 6 -33.94 -31.68 22.72
N ILE A 7 -34.15 -31.57 24.03
CA ILE A 7 -34.03 -30.31 24.78
C ILE A 7 -32.56 -29.82 24.76
N ALA A 8 -31.60 -30.71 25.01
CA ALA A 8 -30.18 -30.36 24.95
C ALA A 8 -29.76 -29.84 23.57
N ALA A 9 -30.27 -30.44 22.49
CA ALA A 9 -30.02 -29.96 21.12
C ALA A 9 -30.61 -28.57 20.88
N ALA A 10 -31.83 -28.29 21.35
CA ALA A 10 -32.46 -26.98 21.19
C ALA A 10 -31.71 -25.88 21.96
N VAL A 11 -31.22 -26.17 23.17
CA VAL A 11 -30.42 -25.23 23.96
C VAL A 11 -29.08 -24.93 23.29
N MET A 12 -28.42 -25.94 22.72
CA MET A 12 -27.17 -25.76 21.97
C MET A 12 -27.37 -24.90 20.72
N ILE A 13 -28.46 -25.10 19.98
CA ILE A 13 -28.79 -24.29 18.79
C ILE A 13 -29.06 -22.84 19.21
N PHE A 14 -29.83 -22.62 20.28
CA PHE A 14 -30.12 -21.28 20.77
C PHE A 14 -28.84 -20.56 21.26
N ALA A 15 -27.93 -21.27 21.93
CA ALA A 15 -26.64 -20.72 22.35
C ALA A 15 -25.74 -20.35 21.15
N LEU A 16 -25.77 -21.13 20.06
CA LEU A 16 -25.03 -20.81 18.84
C LEU A 16 -25.64 -19.59 18.11
N ILE A 17 -26.97 -19.50 18.05
CA ILE A 17 -27.67 -18.34 17.47
C ILE A 17 -27.41 -17.09 18.30
N SER A 18 -27.46 -17.18 19.64
CA SER A 18 -27.16 -16.04 20.50
C SER A 18 -25.70 -15.60 20.38
N MET A 19 -24.76 -16.53 20.25
CA MET A 19 -23.34 -16.22 19.97
C MET A 19 -23.18 -15.44 18.66
N ILE A 20 -23.94 -15.78 17.61
CA ILE A 20 -23.92 -15.10 16.31
C ILE A 20 -24.59 -13.71 16.37
N VAL A 21 -25.59 -13.53 17.23
CA VAL A 21 -26.30 -12.25 17.39
C VAL A 21 -25.57 -11.29 18.35
N ILE A 22 -24.85 -11.83 19.34
CA ILE A 22 -24.10 -11.06 20.34
C ILE A 22 -22.69 -10.74 19.86
N THR A 23 -22.21 -11.28 18.74
CA THR A 23 -20.99 -10.74 18.12
C THR A 23 -21.24 -9.25 17.86
N PRO A 24 -20.46 -8.35 18.48
CA PRO A 24 -20.53 -6.96 18.10
C PRO A 24 -19.95 -6.89 16.69
N GLY A 25 -20.82 -7.03 15.70
CA GLY A 25 -20.54 -6.56 14.36
C GLY A 25 -20.16 -5.09 14.46
N ASP A 26 -19.29 -4.64 13.57
CA ASP A 26 -18.68 -3.30 13.51
C ASP A 26 -19.69 -2.13 13.29
N LEU A 27 -20.93 -2.29 13.77
CA LEU A 27 -22.16 -1.50 13.62
C LEU A 27 -22.10 -0.05 14.14
N GLY A 28 -20.94 0.40 14.62
CA GLY A 28 -20.78 1.73 15.22
C GLY A 28 -19.52 2.48 14.79
N LYS A 29 -18.73 1.96 13.85
CA LYS A 29 -17.64 2.75 13.27
C LYS A 29 -18.18 3.51 12.07
N GLU A 30 -18.17 4.83 12.17
CA GLU A 30 -18.34 5.71 11.02
C GLU A 30 -17.44 5.21 9.88
N PRO A 31 -17.95 5.08 8.64
CA PRO A 31 -17.14 4.65 7.52
C PRO A 31 -15.95 5.61 7.40
N ALA A 32 -14.73 5.07 7.38
CA ALA A 32 -13.53 5.87 7.21
C ALA A 32 -13.64 6.66 5.91
N THR A 33 -13.23 7.94 5.93
CA THR A 33 -13.33 8.87 4.80
C THR A 33 -11.95 9.24 4.27
N GLY A 34 -11.88 9.70 3.01
CA GLY A 34 -10.63 10.11 2.37
C GLY A 34 -9.62 8.97 2.25
N PHE A 35 -8.34 9.25 2.53
CA PHE A 35 -7.29 8.23 2.50
C PHE A 35 -7.63 7.02 3.40
N ALA A 36 -8.20 7.26 4.59
CA ALA A 36 -8.51 6.21 5.56
C ALA A 36 -9.59 5.22 5.07
N SER A 37 -10.35 5.55 4.02
CA SER A 37 -11.29 4.61 3.39
C SER A 37 -10.59 3.51 2.59
N HIS A 38 -9.31 3.71 2.24
CA HIS A 38 -8.54 2.79 1.43
C HIS A 38 -7.82 1.77 2.33
N ARG A 39 -8.10 0.49 2.12
CA ARG A 39 -7.48 -0.60 2.88
C ARG A 39 -6.12 -1.04 2.34
N ILE A 40 -5.76 -0.56 1.15
CA ILE A 40 -4.56 -0.96 0.42
C ILE A 40 -3.78 0.29 0.05
N VAL A 41 -2.48 0.25 0.32
CA VAL A 41 -1.50 1.23 -0.13
C VAL A 41 -0.52 0.51 -1.03
N ALA A 42 -0.35 1.00 -2.26
CA ALA A 42 0.61 0.46 -3.21
C ALA A 42 2.03 0.89 -2.81
N HIS A 43 2.78 -0.04 -2.22
CA HIS A 43 4.17 0.14 -1.79
C HIS A 43 5.07 0.50 -2.98
N THR A 44 5.89 1.55 -2.87
CA THR A 44 6.89 2.00 -3.86
C THR A 44 6.32 2.28 -5.25
N MET A 45 5.16 2.95 -5.30
CA MET A 45 4.34 3.15 -6.51
C MET A 45 3.75 1.87 -7.14
N GLY A 46 3.90 0.72 -6.47
CA GLY A 46 3.45 -0.59 -6.94
C GLY A 46 4.48 -1.33 -7.81
N GLY A 47 4.14 -2.56 -8.18
CA GLY A 47 4.99 -3.39 -9.05
C GLY A 47 4.71 -3.14 -10.53
N ILE A 48 5.72 -3.27 -11.38
CA ILE A 48 5.59 -3.19 -12.84
C ILE A 48 6.54 -4.17 -13.52
N ASN A 49 6.07 -4.90 -14.54
CA ASN A 49 6.87 -5.84 -15.34
C ASN A 49 7.67 -6.87 -14.51
N GLY A 50 7.12 -7.32 -13.37
CA GLY A 50 7.79 -8.24 -12.45
C GLY A 50 8.83 -7.60 -11.54
N HIS A 51 9.01 -6.28 -11.60
CA HIS A 51 9.86 -5.51 -10.70
C HIS A 51 9.03 -4.82 -9.61
N THR A 52 9.58 -4.78 -8.40
CA THR A 52 9.02 -4.08 -7.23
C THR A 52 10.07 -3.09 -6.70
N TYR A 53 9.70 -2.21 -5.77
CA TYR A 53 10.61 -1.23 -5.16
C TYR A 53 11.19 -0.22 -6.16
N THR A 54 10.43 0.08 -7.21
CA THR A 54 10.92 0.89 -8.33
C THR A 54 10.77 2.39 -8.07
N ASN A 55 9.70 2.81 -7.36
CA ASN A 55 9.37 4.22 -7.16
C ASN A 55 9.29 5.01 -8.49
N THR A 56 8.90 4.36 -9.58
CA THR A 56 8.84 4.98 -10.91
C THR A 56 7.45 5.53 -11.25
N VAL A 57 7.43 6.51 -12.16
CA VAL A 57 6.19 7.09 -12.69
C VAL A 57 5.41 6.06 -13.49
N GLU A 58 6.12 5.17 -14.19
CA GLU A 58 5.50 4.09 -14.96
C GLU A 58 4.79 3.10 -14.04
N ALA A 59 5.38 2.74 -12.90
CA ALA A 59 4.74 1.90 -11.89
C ALA A 59 3.49 2.59 -11.33
N PHE A 60 3.59 3.88 -10.99
CA PHE A 60 2.45 4.67 -10.53
C PHE A 60 1.31 4.65 -11.56
N ALA A 61 1.59 5.01 -12.82
CA ALA A 61 0.60 5.09 -13.88
C ALA A 61 -0.09 3.74 -14.11
N ALA A 62 0.68 2.66 -14.25
CA ALA A 62 0.15 1.31 -14.47
C ALA A 62 -0.73 0.84 -13.31
N ASN A 63 -0.33 1.11 -12.07
CA ASN A 63 -1.10 0.71 -10.89
C ASN A 63 -2.32 1.60 -10.66
N TYR A 64 -2.25 2.89 -11.03
CA TYR A 64 -3.39 3.80 -11.00
C TYR A 64 -4.48 3.38 -11.98
N GLU A 65 -4.09 2.99 -13.21
CA GLU A 65 -4.99 2.42 -14.22
C GLU A 65 -5.65 1.11 -13.75
N GLN A 66 -4.97 0.34 -12.91
CA GLN A 66 -5.49 -0.89 -12.31
C GLN A 66 -6.38 -0.67 -11.08
N GLY A 67 -6.58 0.58 -10.64
CA GLY A 67 -7.50 0.92 -9.56
C GLY A 67 -6.84 1.24 -8.22
N SER A 68 -5.51 1.19 -8.11
CA SER A 68 -4.82 1.71 -6.92
C SER A 68 -5.06 3.21 -6.81
N ARG A 69 -5.32 3.67 -5.58
CA ARG A 69 -5.60 5.09 -5.30
C ARG A 69 -4.67 5.71 -4.28
N VAL A 70 -3.99 4.89 -3.51
CA VAL A 70 -3.00 5.36 -2.54
C VAL A 70 -1.69 4.64 -2.78
N PHE A 71 -0.62 5.42 -2.77
CA PHE A 71 0.72 4.99 -3.08
C PHE A 71 1.65 5.45 -1.97
N GLU A 72 2.59 4.59 -1.62
CA GLU A 72 3.73 4.94 -0.78
C GLU A 72 4.92 5.23 -1.70
N ALA A 73 5.76 6.18 -1.26
CA ALA A 73 6.96 6.60 -1.97
C ALA A 73 8.07 6.93 -0.98
N ASP A 74 9.22 6.30 -1.18
CA ASP A 74 10.43 6.61 -0.43
C ASP A 74 11.09 7.85 -1.00
N LEU A 75 11.41 8.85 -0.17
CA LEU A 75 12.07 10.08 -0.60
C LEU A 75 13.47 10.15 0.00
N LEU A 76 14.47 10.33 -0.85
CA LEU A 76 15.86 10.51 -0.46
C LEU A 76 16.40 11.83 -1.01
N LEU A 77 17.33 12.42 -0.27
CA LEU A 77 18.05 13.61 -0.71
C LEU A 77 19.34 13.20 -1.42
N THR A 78 19.63 13.85 -2.53
CA THR A 78 20.92 13.73 -3.23
C THR A 78 21.97 14.64 -2.58
N ALA A 79 23.24 14.49 -2.99
CA ALA A 79 24.33 15.33 -2.49
C ALA A 79 24.24 16.80 -2.95
N ASP A 80 23.46 17.08 -4.00
CA ASP A 80 23.12 18.41 -4.51
C ASP A 80 21.73 18.88 -4.04
N ASP A 81 21.28 18.38 -2.88
CA ASP A 81 20.04 18.77 -2.19
C ASP A 81 18.75 18.61 -3.02
N GLN A 82 18.74 17.67 -3.97
CA GLN A 82 17.54 17.34 -4.75
C GLN A 82 16.79 16.18 -4.11
N LEU A 83 15.46 16.33 -3.99
CA LEU A 83 14.60 15.27 -3.51
C LEU A 83 14.28 14.30 -4.66
N VAL A 84 14.51 13.01 -4.44
CA VAL A 84 14.26 11.95 -5.41
C VAL A 84 13.44 10.82 -4.80
N ALA A 85 12.53 10.24 -5.58
CA ALA A 85 11.77 9.06 -5.18
C ALA A 85 12.63 7.80 -5.36
N ARG A 86 13.11 7.22 -4.25
CA ARG A 86 14.05 6.08 -4.23
C ARG A 86 14.07 5.41 -2.86
N HIS A 87 14.12 4.07 -2.84
CA HIS A 87 14.13 3.30 -1.60
C HIS A 87 15.51 3.26 -0.90
N GLU A 88 16.62 3.06 -1.64
CA GLU A 88 17.97 3.03 -1.05
C GLU A 88 19.12 3.21 -2.06
N TRP A 89 20.31 3.55 -1.55
CA TRP A 89 21.55 3.76 -2.33
C TRP A 89 22.37 2.49 -2.57
N THR A 90 21.83 1.29 -2.32
CA THR A 90 22.61 0.05 -2.46
C THR A 90 23.11 -0.17 -3.89
N ASN A 91 24.24 -0.87 -4.01
CA ASN A 91 24.84 -1.21 -5.30
C ASN A 91 23.89 -2.03 -6.18
N ASN A 92 23.03 -2.85 -5.57
CA ASN A 92 22.06 -3.65 -6.30
C ASN A 92 20.95 -2.78 -6.89
N MET A 93 20.35 -1.91 -6.07
CA MET A 93 19.34 -0.95 -6.53
C MET A 93 19.90 0.00 -7.60
N SER A 94 21.14 0.47 -7.39
CA SER A 94 21.87 1.28 -8.36
C SER A 94 22.12 0.56 -9.69
N LYS A 95 22.29 -0.76 -9.69
CA LYS A 95 22.39 -1.55 -10.94
C LYS A 95 21.03 -1.71 -11.62
N LEU A 96 20.00 -2.05 -10.84
CA LEU A 96 18.64 -2.26 -11.34
C LEU A 96 18.07 -1.00 -12.02
N LEU A 97 18.31 0.16 -11.42
CA LEU A 97 17.93 1.46 -11.99
C LEU A 97 18.93 1.99 -13.03
N ALA A 98 19.93 1.20 -13.43
CA ALA A 98 21.07 1.62 -14.26
C ALA A 98 21.83 2.87 -13.72
N SER A 99 21.60 3.23 -12.47
CA SER A 99 22.19 4.32 -11.70
C SER A 99 23.60 3.97 -11.19
N LYS A 100 24.54 3.54 -12.05
CA LYS A 100 25.95 3.36 -11.61
C LYS A 100 26.75 4.66 -11.48
N ARG A 101 26.22 5.80 -11.95
CA ARG A 101 26.89 7.11 -11.88
C ARG A 101 25.98 8.33 -12.15
N TYR A 102 24.65 8.14 -12.17
CA TYR A 102 23.72 9.13 -12.75
C TYR A 102 23.16 10.17 -11.78
N CYS A 103 23.21 9.98 -10.45
CA CYS A 103 22.78 11.02 -9.47
C CYS A 103 23.97 11.87 -8.95
N LEU A 104 25.05 12.02 -9.74
CA LEU A 104 26.16 12.96 -9.48
C LEU A 104 26.34 13.96 -10.64
N LEU A 105 25.47 13.93 -11.64
CA LEU A 105 25.51 14.82 -12.79
C LEU A 105 24.15 15.50 -12.96
N PRO A 106 24.11 16.80 -13.29
CA PRO A 106 22.90 17.62 -13.27
C PRO A 106 21.87 17.30 -14.38
N ASN A 107 22.03 16.20 -15.14
CA ASN A 107 21.10 15.84 -16.22
C ASN A 107 20.70 14.34 -16.24
N LYS A 108 19.44 14.16 -15.82
CA LYS A 108 18.39 13.13 -15.94
C LYS A 108 18.62 11.85 -16.75
N ALA A 109 18.14 10.73 -16.18
CA ALA A 109 17.25 9.75 -16.85
C ALA A 109 16.73 8.63 -15.90
N SER A 110 17.37 8.37 -14.76
CA SER A 110 16.96 7.30 -13.82
C SER A 110 16.88 7.74 -12.35
N CYS A 111 17.00 9.04 -12.12
CA CYS A 111 16.85 9.75 -10.86
C CYS A 111 15.84 10.85 -11.18
N TRP A 112 14.55 10.63 -10.94
CA TRP A 112 13.56 11.71 -11.09
C TRP A 112 13.75 12.66 -9.92
N ILE A 113 14.60 13.67 -10.13
CA ILE A 113 14.62 14.91 -9.34
C ILE A 113 13.21 15.46 -9.42
N MET A 114 12.50 15.54 -8.30
CA MET A 114 11.20 16.21 -8.20
C MET A 114 11.46 17.72 -8.28
N PRO A 115 11.41 18.37 -9.46
CA PRO A 115 11.77 19.76 -9.57
C PRO A 115 10.53 20.54 -9.17
N SER A 116 10.50 21.02 -7.92
CA SER A 116 9.56 22.02 -7.41
C SER A 116 8.06 21.75 -7.63
N LEU A 117 7.36 21.53 -6.51
CA LEU A 117 5.89 21.56 -6.39
C LEU A 117 5.17 20.33 -6.97
N TRP A 118 4.09 19.92 -6.31
CA TRP A 118 3.29 18.71 -6.56
C TRP A 118 3.83 17.42 -5.92
N ILE A 119 4.09 17.45 -4.61
CA ILE A 119 3.77 16.29 -3.78
C ILE A 119 2.25 16.21 -3.76
N VAL A 120 1.73 15.40 -4.66
CA VAL A 120 0.35 14.94 -4.57
C VAL A 120 0.40 13.65 -3.75
N LEU A 121 0.42 13.82 -2.44
CA LEU A 121 -0.06 12.79 -1.51
C LEU A 121 -1.59 12.83 -1.62
N PHE A 122 -2.18 11.84 -2.28
CA PHE A 122 -3.61 11.53 -2.21
C PHE A 122 -3.83 10.28 -1.36
#